data_AF-A0A1X7T6F2-F1
#
_entry.id   AF-A0A1X7T6F2-F1
#
_cell.length_a   1.000
_cell.length_b   1.000
_cell.length_c   1.000
_cell.angle_alpha   90.00
_cell.angle_beta   90.00
_cell.angle_gamma   90.00
#
_symmetry.space_group_name_H-M   'P 1'
#
loop_
_entity.id
_entity.type
_entity.pdbx_description
1 polymer ?
#
loop_
_entity_poly.entity_id
_entity_poly.type
_entity_poly.pdbx_seq_one_letter_code
_entity_poly.pdbx_strand_id
1 'polypeptide(L)'
;MSSHYFAFLLSFIVLLYEANASSGMDHCTTGYRTPSLYHQYCCLSANDGKALKINESNSYTYIFCPTAGLPKALCYSLGLIKFYSCSEVLENISNAVSGYYSISQSNGSIASVYCDMEGSKCDGNGGWMRIGYINMTEPGATCPQGLYNYTYGNKTLCDKSQGLGNGCSATFFSAIGLNYTKVCGQARGYQFGGTDGIYPNNGGSPNIDGAYVDGLSITHGSNPRQHIWTYAVGHTADNTNVGCCPCSTGSIATRPSYVGNDYYCESGATSSNIRANTFYLDDIMWDGQQCDYLESPCCSSSTIPWFTKTLPQSVTDDIELRMCSSEGYPDEATPIDIIEIYIR
;
A
#
# COMPACT_ATOMS: atom_id res chain seq x y z
N MET A 1 51.16 63.89 -25.69
CA MET A 1 49.83 64.49 -25.91
C MET A 1 49.14 63.65 -26.97
N SER A 2 48.06 63.02 -26.56
CA SER A 2 47.45 61.83 -27.19
C SER A 2 46.68 62.18 -28.47
N SER A 3 46.81 61.30 -29.47
CA SER A 3 46.10 61.31 -30.74
C SER A 3 44.90 60.38 -30.64
N HIS A 4 43.71 60.86 -31.02
CA HIS A 4 42.48 60.08 -31.03
C HIS A 4 42.44 59.15 -32.25
N TYR A 5 42.44 57.84 -32.00
CA TYR A 5 42.03 56.83 -32.98
C TYR A 5 40.75 56.14 -32.49
N PHE A 6 39.71 56.29 -33.29
CA PHE A 6 38.43 55.58 -33.17
C PHE A 6 38.62 54.17 -33.75
N ALA A 7 38.47 53.14 -32.92
CA ALA A 7 38.43 51.75 -33.36
C ALA A 7 37.04 51.17 -33.09
N PHE A 8 36.37 50.76 -34.17
CA PHE A 8 35.12 50.01 -34.18
C PHE A 8 35.37 48.58 -33.68
N LEU A 9 34.71 48.16 -32.60
CA LEU A 9 34.67 46.77 -32.15
C LEU A 9 33.34 46.13 -32.61
N LEU A 10 33.42 45.23 -33.59
CA LEU A 10 32.32 44.33 -33.94
C LEU A 10 32.11 43.31 -32.82
N SER A 11 30.95 43.36 -32.17
CA SER A 11 30.45 42.32 -31.27
C SER A 11 29.66 41.30 -32.09
N PHE A 12 30.10 40.03 -32.11
CA PHE A 12 29.33 38.91 -32.64
C PHE A 12 28.27 38.49 -31.60
N ILE A 13 27.02 38.88 -31.84
CA ILE A 13 25.85 38.29 -31.16
C ILE A 13 25.46 37.04 -31.94
N VAL A 14 25.70 35.87 -31.37
CA VAL A 14 25.12 34.60 -31.86
C VAL A 14 23.72 34.48 -31.25
N LEU A 15 22.70 34.70 -32.08
CA LEU A 15 21.31 34.40 -31.77
C LEU A 15 21.12 32.87 -31.83
N LEU A 16 20.94 32.22 -30.68
CA LEU A 16 20.36 30.88 -30.61
C LEU A 16 18.86 31.01 -30.84
N TYR A 17 18.40 30.52 -31.98
CA TYR A 17 16.99 30.41 -32.33
C TYR A 17 16.46 29.12 -31.69
N GLU A 18 15.76 29.21 -30.57
CA GLU A 18 14.93 28.11 -30.08
C GLU A 18 13.68 28.03 -30.96
N ALA A 19 13.62 26.99 -31.80
CA ALA A 19 12.42 26.64 -32.50
C ALA A 19 11.43 26.00 -31.51
N ASN A 20 10.52 26.82 -30.98
CA ASN A 20 9.29 26.37 -30.34
C ASN A 20 8.42 25.65 -31.38
N ALA A 21 8.53 24.33 -31.45
CA ALA A 21 7.53 23.49 -32.09
C ALA A 21 6.37 23.26 -31.11
N SER A 22 5.47 24.23 -31.05
CA SER A 22 4.10 24.04 -30.59
C SER A 22 3.36 23.13 -31.57
N SER A 23 2.98 21.94 -31.12
CA SER A 23 1.85 21.19 -31.66
C SER A 23 1.13 20.59 -30.46
N GLY A 24 -0.02 21.15 -30.07
CA GLY A 24 -1.28 20.75 -30.69
C GLY A 24 -1.94 19.76 -29.74
N MET A 25 -2.72 20.31 -28.82
CA MET A 25 -3.54 19.59 -27.86
C MET A 25 -4.73 19.03 -28.64
N ASP A 26 -4.74 17.72 -28.91
CA ASP A 26 -5.92 17.01 -29.39
C ASP A 26 -5.93 15.56 -28.91
N HIS A 27 -7.09 15.19 -28.33
CA HIS A 27 -7.65 13.86 -28.11
C HIS A 27 -6.98 12.89 -27.13
N CYS A 28 -7.59 12.81 -25.94
CA CYS A 28 -7.53 11.70 -25.01
C CYS A 28 -8.15 10.43 -25.64
N THR A 29 -7.30 9.59 -26.22
CA THR A 29 -7.56 8.16 -26.41
C THR A 29 -6.29 7.42 -26.04
N THR A 30 -6.40 6.26 -25.41
CA THR A 30 -5.30 5.34 -25.08
C THR A 30 -4.58 4.91 -26.35
N GLY A 31 -3.69 5.76 -26.86
CA GLY A 31 -2.94 5.57 -28.09
C GLY A 31 -1.48 5.38 -27.74
N TYR A 32 -1.02 4.13 -27.73
CA TYR A 32 0.40 3.87 -27.88
C TYR A 32 0.84 4.52 -29.20
N ARG A 33 1.53 5.68 -29.13
CA ARG A 33 2.25 6.17 -30.29
C ARG A 33 3.28 5.10 -30.64
N THR A 34 3.19 4.53 -31.83
CA THR A 34 4.21 3.60 -32.33
C THR A 34 5.57 4.26 -32.18
N PRO A 35 6.47 3.74 -31.33
CA PRO A 35 7.75 4.39 -31.09
C PRO A 35 8.53 4.43 -32.40
N SER A 36 9.06 5.60 -32.77
CA SER A 36 9.90 5.70 -33.97
C SER A 36 11.14 4.80 -33.83
N LEU A 37 11.77 4.43 -34.94
CA LEU A 37 13.02 3.68 -34.96
C LEU A 37 14.10 4.30 -34.04
N TYR A 38 14.20 5.64 -34.01
CA TYR A 38 15.10 6.36 -33.09
C TYR A 38 14.88 5.96 -31.62
N HIS A 39 13.65 6.06 -31.11
CA HIS A 39 13.29 5.66 -29.75
C HIS A 39 13.57 4.19 -29.48
N GLN A 40 13.20 3.29 -30.40
CA GLN A 40 13.41 1.84 -30.23
C GLN A 40 14.89 1.49 -29.99
N TYR A 41 15.81 2.14 -30.72
CA TYR A 41 17.23 1.90 -30.56
C TYR A 41 17.86 2.69 -29.41
N CYS A 42 17.53 3.98 -29.25
CA CYS A 42 18.19 4.85 -28.28
C CYS A 42 17.61 4.77 -26.86
N CYS A 43 16.54 4.01 -26.65
CA CYS A 43 16.08 3.64 -25.30
C CYS A 43 16.86 2.47 -24.68
N LEU A 44 17.61 1.72 -25.50
CA LEU A 44 18.49 0.66 -25.02
C LEU A 44 19.80 1.28 -24.52
N SER A 45 20.12 1.11 -23.24
CA SER A 45 21.38 1.63 -22.66
C SER A 45 22.63 1.06 -23.35
N ALA A 46 22.51 -0.12 -23.95
CA ALA A 46 23.56 -0.71 -24.77
C ALA A 46 23.95 0.15 -26.00
N ASN A 47 23.11 1.10 -26.39
CA ASN A 47 23.31 1.98 -27.54
C ASN A 47 23.71 3.41 -27.16
N ASP A 48 23.84 3.73 -25.87
CA ASP A 48 24.21 5.08 -25.42
C ASP A 48 25.55 5.51 -26.04
N GLY A 49 25.56 6.68 -26.67
CA GLY A 49 26.72 7.23 -27.39
C GLY A 49 27.11 6.52 -28.69
N LYS A 50 26.32 5.55 -29.18
CA LYS A 50 26.61 4.80 -30.40
C LYS A 50 25.94 5.40 -31.64
N ALA A 51 26.59 5.23 -32.79
CA ALA A 51 26.02 5.44 -34.11
C ALA A 51 25.67 4.08 -34.74
N LEU A 52 24.39 3.88 -35.03
CA LEU A 52 23.85 2.64 -35.59
C LEU A 52 23.56 2.84 -37.07
N LYS A 53 23.97 1.89 -37.91
CA LYS A 53 23.72 1.89 -39.35
C LYS A 53 22.70 0.80 -39.68
N ILE A 54 21.56 1.19 -40.25
CA ILE A 54 20.47 0.30 -40.66
C ILE A 54 20.39 0.32 -42.19
N ASN A 55 20.25 -0.86 -42.80
CA ASN A 55 20.11 -1.02 -44.24
C ASN A 55 18.72 -1.55 -44.56
N GLU A 56 17.90 -0.72 -45.21
CA GLU A 56 16.59 -1.10 -45.74
C GLU A 56 16.52 -0.73 -47.23
N SER A 57 16.25 -1.72 -48.09
CA SER A 57 15.96 -1.51 -49.51
C SER A 57 17.00 -0.66 -50.27
N ASN A 58 18.29 -0.90 -50.04
CA ASN A 58 19.43 -0.15 -50.60
C ASN A 58 19.56 1.32 -50.15
N SER A 59 18.88 1.70 -49.06
CA SER A 59 19.07 2.98 -48.37
C SER A 59 19.71 2.75 -47.01
N TYR A 60 20.63 3.65 -46.62
CA TYR A 60 21.25 3.63 -45.30
C TYR A 60 20.62 4.68 -44.39
N THR A 61 20.08 4.22 -43.27
CA THR A 61 19.62 5.07 -42.17
C THR A 61 20.65 5.03 -41.05
N TYR A 62 21.05 6.20 -40.57
CA TYR A 62 21.97 6.35 -39.44
C TYR A 62 21.22 6.88 -38.22
N ILE A 63 21.30 6.17 -37.10
CA ILE A 63 20.72 6.58 -35.82
C ILE A 63 21.86 6.91 -34.88
N PHE A 64 21.85 8.12 -34.33
CA PHE A 64 22.84 8.60 -33.38
C PHE A 64 22.20 8.72 -32.00
N CYS A 65 22.58 7.84 -31.08
CA CYS A 65 22.04 7.87 -29.73
C CYS A 65 22.84 8.82 -28.83
N PRO A 66 22.18 9.60 -27.96
CA PRO A 66 22.86 10.50 -27.04
C PRO A 66 23.82 9.73 -26.12
N THR A 67 24.95 10.34 -25.75
CA THR A 67 25.90 9.74 -24.80
C THR A 67 25.28 9.54 -23.41
N ALA A 68 24.36 10.41 -23.01
CA ALA A 68 23.62 10.31 -21.76
C ALA A 68 22.40 9.36 -21.84
N GLY A 69 22.15 8.77 -23.02
CA GLY A 69 20.92 8.01 -23.29
C GLY A 69 19.67 8.89 -23.39
N LEU A 70 18.54 8.26 -23.73
CA LEU A 70 17.23 8.92 -23.66
C LEU A 70 16.65 8.87 -22.24
N PRO A 71 15.81 9.85 -21.84
CA PRO A 71 15.16 9.84 -20.53
C PRO A 71 14.37 8.55 -20.30
N LYS A 72 14.63 7.86 -19.18
CA LYS A 72 13.96 6.59 -18.85
C LYS A 72 12.44 6.74 -18.77
N ALA A 73 11.95 7.87 -18.24
CA ALA A 73 10.52 8.18 -18.22
C ALA A 73 9.88 8.20 -19.63
N LEU A 74 10.59 8.73 -20.64
CA LEU A 74 10.14 8.73 -22.03
C LEU A 74 10.14 7.30 -22.61
N CYS A 75 11.21 6.55 -22.38
CA CYS A 75 11.31 5.18 -22.87
C CYS A 75 10.26 4.26 -22.23
N TYR A 76 9.94 4.50 -20.96
CA TYR A 76 8.91 3.78 -20.23
C TYR A 76 7.51 4.12 -20.73
N SER A 77 7.20 5.41 -20.95
CA SER A 77 5.90 5.83 -21.50
C SER A 77 5.66 5.33 -22.93
N LEU A 78 6.74 5.05 -23.68
CA LEU A 78 6.69 4.41 -24.99
C LEU A 78 6.63 2.86 -24.93
N GLY A 79 6.69 2.25 -23.74
CA GLY A 79 6.69 0.80 -23.56
C GLY A 79 7.98 0.10 -24.03
N LEU A 80 9.07 0.85 -24.18
CA LEU A 80 10.37 0.35 -24.67
C LEU A 80 11.29 -0.17 -23.56
N ILE A 81 11.03 0.25 -22.33
CA ILE A 81 11.62 -0.33 -21.13
C ILE A 81 10.52 -0.77 -20.17
N LYS A 82 10.82 -1.76 -19.34
CA LYS A 82 9.90 -2.36 -18.38
C LYS A 82 10.50 -2.24 -16.99
N PHE A 83 9.64 -1.93 -16.02
CA PHE A 83 9.96 -2.00 -14.60
C PHE A 83 9.13 -3.10 -13.96
N TYR A 84 9.70 -3.75 -12.96
CA TYR A 84 9.12 -4.89 -12.25
C TYR A 84 8.66 -4.51 -10.84
N SER A 85 8.98 -3.32 -10.34
CA SER A 85 8.49 -2.84 -9.05
C SER A 85 8.41 -1.31 -9.00
N CYS A 86 7.67 -0.78 -8.03
CA CYS A 86 7.65 0.66 -7.75
C CYS A 86 9.03 1.17 -7.29
N SER A 87 9.82 0.35 -6.59
CA SER A 87 11.22 0.66 -6.25
C SER A 87 12.08 0.87 -7.49
N GLU A 88 11.98 -0.01 -8.49
CA GLU A 88 12.73 0.14 -9.74
C GLU A 88 12.33 1.41 -10.50
N VAL A 89 11.04 1.75 -10.49
CA VAL A 89 10.55 3.01 -11.08
C VAL A 89 11.21 4.21 -10.39
N LEU A 90 11.20 4.23 -9.04
CA LEU A 90 11.78 5.32 -8.27
C LEU A 90 13.30 5.44 -8.47
N GLU A 91 14.02 4.32 -8.56
CA GLU A 91 15.47 4.30 -8.81
C GLU A 91 15.85 4.81 -10.20
N ASN A 92 15.00 4.55 -11.21
CA ASN A 92 15.33 4.85 -12.61
C ASN A 92 14.67 6.13 -13.15
N ILE A 93 13.73 6.72 -12.42
CA ILE A 93 13.06 7.97 -12.79
C ILE A 93 13.26 9.00 -11.66
N SER A 94 14.19 9.93 -11.88
CA SER A 94 14.67 10.90 -10.88
C SER A 94 13.64 11.89 -10.33
N ASN A 95 12.40 11.89 -10.86
CA ASN A 95 11.27 12.70 -10.39
C ASN A 95 9.97 11.89 -10.41
N ALA A 96 10.05 10.58 -10.13
CA ALA A 96 8.85 9.76 -10.01
C ALA A 96 7.96 10.31 -8.89
N VAL A 97 6.68 10.53 -9.21
CA VAL A 97 5.66 10.98 -8.25
C VAL A 97 4.70 9.84 -7.96
N SER A 98 4.03 9.87 -6.81
CA SER A 98 2.99 8.88 -6.51
C SER A 98 1.89 8.83 -7.57
N GLY A 99 1.45 7.63 -7.91
CA GLY A 99 0.46 7.43 -8.96
C GLY A 99 0.43 6.00 -9.50
N TYR A 100 -0.33 5.79 -10.57
CA TYR A 100 -0.44 4.49 -11.21
C TYR A 100 0.67 4.27 -12.24
N TYR A 101 1.36 3.13 -12.12
CA TYR A 101 2.42 2.70 -13.03
C TYR A 101 2.08 1.33 -13.61
N SER A 102 2.53 1.09 -14.85
CA SER A 102 2.50 -0.20 -15.52
C SER A 102 3.71 -1.05 -15.09
N ILE A 103 3.49 -2.04 -14.25
CA ILE A 103 4.51 -2.95 -13.74
C ILE A 103 4.44 -4.27 -14.50
N SER A 104 5.60 -4.71 -15.01
CA SER A 104 5.72 -5.97 -15.73
C SER A 104 5.87 -7.13 -14.77
N GLN A 105 5.18 -8.21 -15.04
CA GLN A 105 5.26 -9.46 -14.29
C GLN A 105 6.23 -10.43 -14.96
N SER A 106 6.71 -11.43 -14.21
CA SER A 106 7.61 -12.48 -14.71
C SER A 106 7.02 -13.30 -15.87
N ASN A 107 5.69 -13.43 -15.90
CA ASN A 107 4.95 -14.08 -16.99
C ASN A 107 4.77 -13.19 -18.25
N GLY A 108 5.29 -11.97 -18.24
CA GLY A 108 5.22 -11.01 -19.34
C GLY A 108 3.95 -10.15 -19.38
N SER A 109 2.97 -10.38 -18.51
CA SER A 109 1.79 -9.53 -18.37
C SER A 109 2.14 -8.20 -17.68
N ILE A 110 1.23 -7.23 -17.79
CA ILE A 110 1.39 -5.89 -17.22
C ILE A 110 0.25 -5.64 -16.23
N ALA A 111 0.59 -5.26 -15.00
CA ALA A 111 -0.35 -4.79 -14.00
C ALA A 111 -0.29 -3.27 -13.88
N SER A 112 -1.44 -2.60 -13.79
CA SER A 112 -1.50 -1.21 -13.35
C SER A 112 -1.58 -1.18 -11.83
N VAL A 113 -0.55 -0.67 -11.17
CA VAL A 113 -0.45 -0.64 -9.70
C VAL A 113 -0.21 0.79 -9.23
N TYR A 114 -0.75 1.12 -8.06
CA TYR A 114 -0.45 2.39 -7.42
C TYR A 114 0.89 2.29 -6.70
N CYS A 115 1.80 3.21 -7.03
CA CYS A 115 3.09 3.35 -6.39
C CYS A 115 3.09 4.58 -5.48
N ASP A 116 3.41 4.40 -4.21
CA ASP A 116 3.76 5.50 -3.30
C ASP A 116 5.26 5.78 -3.40
N MET A 117 5.61 6.90 -4.05
CA MET A 117 6.97 7.35 -4.29
C MET A 117 7.51 8.25 -3.18
N GLU A 118 6.66 8.71 -2.26
CA GLU A 118 7.08 9.53 -1.13
C GLU A 118 7.38 8.65 0.09
N GLY A 119 6.55 7.63 0.35
CA GLY A 119 6.71 6.69 1.46
C GLY A 119 6.49 7.29 2.85
N SER A 120 5.96 8.51 2.93
CA SER A 120 5.75 9.26 4.17
C SER A 120 4.83 8.56 5.18
N LYS A 121 3.92 7.70 4.69
CA LYS A 121 3.01 6.89 5.50
C LYS A 121 3.66 5.62 6.07
N CYS A 122 4.79 5.20 5.50
CA CYS A 122 5.49 3.97 5.85
C CYS A 122 6.81 4.29 6.56
N ASP A 123 7.96 3.96 5.95
CA ASP A 123 9.28 4.19 6.53
C ASP A 123 9.98 5.47 6.05
N GLY A 124 9.23 6.39 5.43
CA GLY A 124 9.76 7.65 4.90
C GLY A 124 10.57 7.51 3.61
N ASN A 125 10.71 6.29 3.08
CA ASN A 125 11.34 6.04 1.78
C ASN A 125 10.26 5.56 0.80
N GLY A 126 10.24 6.10 -0.41
CA GLY A 126 9.29 5.72 -1.46
C GLY A 126 9.50 4.34 -2.08
N GLY A 127 8.81 4.09 -3.18
CA GLY A 127 8.90 2.85 -3.96
C GLY A 127 7.94 1.76 -3.48
N TRP A 128 6.91 2.12 -2.71
CA TRP A 128 5.94 1.18 -2.17
C TRP A 128 4.87 0.83 -3.21
N MET A 129 4.60 -0.44 -3.40
CA MET A 129 3.55 -0.91 -4.32
C MET A 129 2.30 -1.29 -3.54
N ARG A 130 1.15 -0.64 -3.83
CA ARG A 130 -0.13 -1.00 -3.21
C ARG A 130 -0.66 -2.30 -3.80
N ILE A 131 -0.93 -3.27 -2.93
CA ILE A 131 -1.51 -4.56 -3.31
C ILE A 131 -2.88 -4.82 -2.67
N GLY A 132 -3.18 -4.16 -1.55
CA GLY A 132 -4.48 -4.22 -0.89
C GLY A 132 -5.12 -2.86 -0.78
N TYR A 133 -6.41 -2.77 -1.16
CA TYR A 133 -7.19 -1.55 -1.08
C TYR A 133 -8.66 -1.86 -0.85
N ILE A 134 -9.18 -1.50 0.32
CA ILE A 134 -10.61 -1.46 0.64
C ILE A 134 -10.89 -0.02 1.08
N ASN A 135 -11.86 0.63 0.45
CA ASN A 135 -12.34 1.94 0.86
C ASN A 135 -13.86 2.02 0.68
N MET A 136 -14.60 1.58 1.71
CA MET A 136 -16.07 1.55 1.70
C MET A 136 -16.71 2.93 1.77
N THR A 137 -15.91 4.00 1.89
CA THR A 137 -16.41 5.39 1.78
C THR A 137 -16.60 5.84 0.34
N GLU A 138 -16.03 5.12 -0.63
CA GLU A 138 -16.18 5.44 -2.04
C GLU A 138 -17.57 5.04 -2.57
N PRO A 139 -18.19 5.86 -3.45
CA PRO A 139 -19.48 5.53 -4.03
C PRO A 139 -19.45 4.20 -4.79
N GLY A 140 -20.32 3.27 -4.39
CA GLY A 140 -20.45 1.95 -5.03
C GLY A 140 -19.37 0.94 -4.64
N ALA A 141 -18.55 1.22 -3.62
CA ALA A 141 -17.60 0.26 -3.07
C ALA A 141 -18.29 -1.00 -2.55
N THR A 142 -17.65 -2.15 -2.76
CA THR A 142 -18.11 -3.46 -2.27
C THR A 142 -16.95 -4.22 -1.65
N CYS A 143 -17.25 -5.04 -0.64
CA CYS A 143 -16.26 -5.90 -0.03
C CYS A 143 -15.64 -6.89 -1.01
N PRO A 144 -14.33 -7.17 -0.88
CA PRO A 144 -13.65 -8.14 -1.73
C PRO A 144 -14.13 -9.56 -1.44
N GLN A 145 -13.82 -10.48 -2.36
CA GLN A 145 -14.21 -11.88 -2.23
C GLN A 145 -13.74 -12.48 -0.90
N GLY A 146 -14.67 -13.15 -0.21
CA GLY A 146 -14.43 -13.77 1.09
C GLY A 146 -14.86 -12.89 2.27
N LEU A 147 -15.02 -11.58 2.06
CA LEU A 147 -15.67 -10.65 3.00
C LEU A 147 -17.07 -10.28 2.51
N TYR A 148 -17.89 -9.78 3.42
CA TYR A 148 -19.32 -9.55 3.18
C TYR A 148 -19.72 -8.12 3.50
N ASN A 149 -20.61 -7.56 2.68
CA ASN A 149 -21.18 -6.24 2.91
C ASN A 149 -22.30 -6.34 3.93
N TYR A 150 -22.18 -5.60 5.03
CA TYR A 150 -23.26 -5.45 6.00
C TYR A 150 -23.49 -3.99 6.34
N THR A 151 -24.72 -3.69 6.75
CA THR A 151 -25.08 -2.36 7.21
C THR A 151 -25.07 -2.30 8.72
N TYR A 152 -24.17 -1.48 9.25
CA TYR A 152 -24.08 -1.15 10.68
C TYR A 152 -24.50 0.30 10.86
N GLY A 153 -25.63 0.52 11.53
CA GLY A 153 -26.25 1.84 11.63
C GLY A 153 -26.57 2.42 10.24
N ASN A 154 -25.87 3.49 9.85
CA ASN A 154 -25.99 4.13 8.54
C ASN A 154 -24.78 3.89 7.61
N LYS A 155 -23.85 2.99 7.99
CA LYS A 155 -22.65 2.68 7.21
C LYS A 155 -22.75 1.29 6.60
N THR A 156 -22.28 1.14 5.36
CA THR A 156 -22.01 -0.17 4.75
C THR A 156 -20.54 -0.47 4.95
N LEU A 157 -20.24 -1.59 5.60
CA LEU A 157 -18.90 -1.99 6.01
C LEU A 157 -18.59 -3.41 5.55
N CYS A 158 -17.31 -3.77 5.57
CA CYS A 158 -16.86 -5.14 5.35
C CYS A 158 -16.70 -5.88 6.65
N ASP A 159 -17.14 -7.13 6.65
CA ASP A 159 -17.04 -8.01 7.80
C ASP A 159 -16.84 -9.48 7.41
N LYS A 160 -16.58 -10.32 8.40
CA LYS A 160 -16.71 -11.77 8.27
C LYS A 160 -18.18 -12.16 8.05
N SER A 161 -18.41 -13.36 7.51
CA SER A 161 -19.77 -13.89 7.40
C SER A 161 -20.46 -13.91 8.76
N GLN A 162 -21.61 -13.24 8.89
CA GLN A 162 -22.42 -13.25 10.12
C GLN A 162 -22.99 -14.65 10.43
N GLY A 163 -23.04 -15.56 9.45
CA GLY A 163 -23.40 -16.96 9.66
C GLY A 163 -22.26 -17.81 10.22
N LEU A 164 -21.04 -17.26 10.28
CA LEU A 164 -19.91 -17.89 10.93
C LEU A 164 -19.95 -17.52 12.42
N GLY A 165 -19.94 -18.54 13.30
CA GLY A 165 -19.72 -18.35 14.73
C GLY A 165 -18.28 -17.93 15.01
N ASN A 166 -17.60 -18.63 15.92
CA ASN A 166 -16.15 -18.51 16.09
C ASN A 166 -15.41 -18.80 14.77
N GLY A 167 -14.43 -17.97 14.43
CA GLY A 167 -13.54 -18.21 13.30
C GLY A 167 -13.23 -16.95 12.51
N CYS A 168 -12.73 -17.15 11.29
CA CYS A 168 -12.32 -16.06 10.42
C CYS A 168 -12.91 -16.19 9.01
N SER A 169 -13.23 -15.06 8.40
CA SER A 169 -13.33 -14.93 6.94
C SER A 169 -12.09 -14.22 6.41
N ALA A 170 -11.69 -14.51 5.17
CA ALA A 170 -10.43 -14.00 4.63
C ALA A 170 -10.58 -13.53 3.18
N THR A 171 -9.80 -12.52 2.83
CA THR A 171 -9.53 -12.10 1.45
C THR A 171 -8.02 -12.11 1.19
N PHE A 172 -7.63 -12.23 -0.07
CA PHE A 172 -6.24 -12.28 -0.48
C PHE A 172 -5.91 -11.11 -1.41
N PHE A 173 -4.75 -10.52 -1.21
CA PHE A 173 -4.18 -9.44 -2.00
C PHE A 173 -2.95 -9.94 -2.73
N SER A 174 -3.02 -9.97 -4.06
CA SER A 174 -1.95 -10.58 -4.83
C SER A 174 -0.69 -9.73 -4.82
N ALA A 175 0.44 -10.37 -4.50
CA ALA A 175 1.77 -9.78 -4.66
C ALA A 175 2.24 -9.82 -6.13
N ILE A 176 1.40 -10.31 -7.06
CA ILE A 176 1.69 -10.49 -8.49
C ILE A 176 3.01 -11.24 -8.78
N GLY A 177 3.41 -12.12 -7.86
CA GLY A 177 4.65 -12.88 -7.91
C GLY A 177 5.92 -12.06 -7.68
N LEU A 178 5.82 -10.84 -7.15
CA LEU A 178 6.97 -10.01 -6.83
C LEU A 178 7.59 -10.39 -5.51
N ASN A 179 8.93 -10.34 -5.50
CA ASN A 179 9.70 -10.50 -4.28
C ASN A 179 9.58 -9.24 -3.43
N TYR A 180 9.25 -9.40 -2.15
CA TYR A 180 9.22 -8.29 -1.19
C TYR A 180 9.79 -8.73 0.15
N THR A 181 10.30 -7.76 0.90
CA THR A 181 10.84 -7.95 2.27
C THR A 181 10.19 -7.02 3.28
N LYS A 182 9.45 -6.01 2.82
CA LYS A 182 8.75 -5.08 3.70
C LYS A 182 7.27 -5.03 3.37
N VAL A 183 6.46 -4.89 4.42
CA VAL A 183 5.02 -4.69 4.35
C VAL A 183 4.68 -3.44 5.15
N CYS A 184 3.81 -2.61 4.60
CA CYS A 184 3.28 -1.43 5.26
C CYS A 184 1.77 -1.39 5.04
N GLY A 185 1.01 -0.89 6.01
CA GLY A 185 -0.43 -0.79 5.83
C GLY A 185 -1.15 -0.06 6.95
N GLN A 186 -2.42 0.22 6.69
CA GLN A 186 -3.35 0.79 7.67
C GLN A 186 -4.68 0.05 7.64
N ALA A 187 -5.41 0.15 8.74
CA ALA A 187 -6.80 -0.28 8.85
C ALA A 187 -7.62 0.78 9.57
N ARG A 188 -8.91 0.84 9.25
CA ARG A 188 -9.92 1.56 10.05
C ARG A 188 -11.12 0.66 10.26
N GLY A 189 -11.46 0.45 11.52
CA GLY A 189 -12.54 -0.43 11.94
C GLY A 189 -13.39 0.17 13.03
N TYR A 190 -14.36 -0.62 13.47
CA TYR A 190 -15.32 -0.24 14.49
C TYR A 190 -15.59 -1.44 15.38
N GLN A 191 -15.99 -1.18 16.63
CA GLN A 191 -16.45 -2.22 17.53
C GLN A 191 -17.96 -2.45 17.36
N PHE A 192 -18.37 -3.71 17.30
CA PHE A 192 -19.75 -4.13 17.48
C PHE A 192 -19.82 -5.17 18.59
N GLY A 193 -20.70 -4.96 19.57
CA GLY A 193 -20.86 -5.87 20.69
C GLY A 193 -19.63 -5.93 21.60
N GLY A 194 -19.41 -7.09 22.21
CA GLY A 194 -18.42 -7.28 23.27
C GLY A 194 -17.20 -8.08 22.84
N THR A 195 -16.39 -7.54 21.93
CA THR A 195 -15.12 -8.12 21.48
C THR A 195 -14.18 -8.44 22.65
N ASP A 196 -13.27 -9.39 22.50
CA ASP A 196 -12.38 -9.85 23.56
C ASP A 196 -10.88 -9.75 23.23
N GLY A 197 -10.48 -8.83 22.35
CA GLY A 197 -9.06 -8.51 22.13
C GLY A 197 -8.27 -9.64 21.50
N ILE A 198 -7.22 -10.12 22.19
CA ILE A 198 -6.33 -11.19 21.72
C ILE A 198 -6.38 -12.35 22.72
N TYR A 199 -6.35 -13.59 22.20
CA TYR A 199 -6.28 -14.84 22.97
C TYR A 199 -5.44 -14.72 24.27
N PRO A 200 -5.87 -15.32 25.40
CA PRO A 200 -6.99 -16.25 25.58
C PRO A 200 -8.31 -15.57 25.94
N ASN A 201 -9.29 -15.68 25.03
CA ASN A 201 -10.66 -15.22 25.23
C ASN A 201 -11.70 -16.29 24.84
N ASN A 202 -12.98 -16.02 25.10
CA ASN A 202 -14.13 -16.93 25.05
C ASN A 202 -14.23 -17.77 23.76
N GLY A 203 -13.52 -18.90 23.72
CA GLY A 203 -13.51 -19.80 22.54
C GLY A 203 -12.47 -19.46 21.47
N GLY A 204 -11.65 -18.43 21.68
CA GLY A 204 -10.50 -18.13 20.85
C GLY A 204 -9.44 -19.25 20.85
N SER A 205 -8.57 -19.23 19.85
CA SER A 205 -7.48 -20.21 19.70
C SER A 205 -6.13 -19.51 19.68
N PRO A 206 -5.07 -20.02 20.34
CA PRO A 206 -3.74 -19.42 20.21
C PRO A 206 -3.09 -19.71 18.86
N ASN A 207 -3.67 -20.61 18.06
CA ASN A 207 -3.11 -21.03 16.78
C ASN A 207 -3.32 -19.91 15.74
N ILE A 208 -2.28 -19.61 14.97
CA ILE A 208 -2.34 -18.64 13.86
C ILE A 208 -3.44 -19.01 12.86
N ASP A 209 -3.82 -20.28 12.73
CA ASP A 209 -4.90 -20.70 11.84
C ASP A 209 -6.31 -20.50 12.41
N GLY A 210 -6.44 -20.24 13.72
CA GLY A 210 -7.72 -19.99 14.38
C GLY A 210 -8.05 -18.50 14.53
N ALA A 211 -9.18 -18.20 15.17
CA ALA A 211 -9.51 -16.86 15.66
C ALA A 211 -8.74 -16.59 16.96
N TYR A 212 -7.49 -16.14 16.82
CA TYR A 212 -6.67 -15.73 17.97
C TYR A 212 -6.89 -14.28 18.39
N VAL A 213 -7.65 -13.52 17.60
CA VAL A 213 -7.92 -12.10 17.78
C VAL A 213 -9.34 -11.80 17.33
N ASP A 214 -9.98 -10.88 18.03
CA ASP A 214 -11.20 -10.22 17.58
C ASP A 214 -10.78 -8.94 16.87
N GLY A 215 -10.85 -9.00 15.53
CA GLY A 215 -10.31 -7.98 14.65
C GLY A 215 -9.63 -8.56 13.42
N LEU A 216 -8.50 -7.97 13.03
CA LEU A 216 -7.79 -8.29 11.80
C LEU A 216 -6.48 -9.01 12.08
N SER A 217 -6.26 -10.11 11.34
CA SER A 217 -4.98 -10.80 11.24
C SER A 217 -4.46 -10.66 9.82
N ILE A 218 -3.29 -10.03 9.66
CA ILE A 218 -2.60 -9.90 8.38
C ILE A 218 -1.48 -10.92 8.35
N THR A 219 -1.54 -11.82 7.37
CA THR A 219 -0.64 -12.97 7.26
C THR A 219 -0.13 -13.16 5.84
N HIS A 220 0.94 -13.93 5.68
CA HIS A 220 1.40 -14.43 4.39
C HIS A 220 1.79 -15.91 4.50
N GLY A 221 1.90 -16.57 3.35
CA GLY A 221 2.14 -18.01 3.29
C GLY A 221 0.89 -18.81 3.66
N SER A 222 0.56 -19.83 2.87
CA SER A 222 -0.63 -20.66 3.16
C SER A 222 -0.31 -21.91 3.98
N ASN A 223 0.93 -22.41 3.92
CA ASN A 223 1.34 -23.60 4.68
C ASN A 223 2.89 -23.66 4.82
N PRO A 224 3.47 -23.21 5.94
CA PRO A 224 2.79 -22.64 7.11
C PRO A 224 2.36 -21.17 6.89
N ARG A 225 1.26 -20.78 7.55
CA ARG A 225 0.86 -19.39 7.70
C ARG A 225 1.86 -18.64 8.59
N GLN A 226 2.19 -17.42 8.21
CA GLN A 226 3.14 -16.55 8.92
C GLN A 226 2.51 -15.19 9.22
N HIS A 227 2.78 -14.67 10.41
CA HIS A 227 2.21 -13.43 10.91
C HIS A 227 2.95 -12.19 10.37
N ILE A 228 2.20 -11.15 10.00
CA ILE A 228 2.74 -9.83 9.65
C ILE A 228 2.33 -8.80 10.69
N TRP A 229 1.01 -8.64 10.91
CA TRP A 229 0.46 -7.62 11.79
C TRP A 229 -0.93 -8.02 12.32
N THR A 230 -1.29 -7.51 13.48
CA THR A 230 -2.62 -7.69 14.09
C THR A 230 -3.26 -6.34 14.41
N TYR A 231 -4.54 -6.17 14.07
CA TYR A 231 -5.37 -5.09 14.58
C TYR A 231 -6.45 -5.69 15.47
N ALA A 232 -6.31 -5.54 16.79
CA ALA A 232 -7.19 -6.15 17.78
C ALA A 232 -8.21 -5.16 18.32
N VAL A 233 -9.38 -5.65 18.72
CA VAL A 233 -10.42 -4.84 19.39
C VAL A 233 -10.66 -5.39 20.77
N GLY A 234 -10.29 -4.60 21.80
CA GLY A 234 -10.52 -4.99 23.18
C GLY A 234 -11.99 -4.90 23.58
N HIS A 235 -12.34 -5.47 24.74
CA HIS A 235 -13.70 -5.42 25.25
C HIS A 235 -14.15 -4.01 25.61
N THR A 236 -13.37 -3.33 26.45
CA THR A 236 -13.56 -1.93 26.81
C THR A 236 -12.23 -1.28 27.16
N ALA A 237 -12.14 0.04 26.95
CA ALA A 237 -10.93 0.85 27.14
C ALA A 237 -10.45 0.94 28.61
N ASP A 238 -11.30 0.58 29.56
CA ASP A 238 -11.09 0.68 31.00
C ASP A 238 -11.05 -0.69 31.72
N ASN A 239 -10.96 -1.79 30.97
CA ASN A 239 -10.84 -3.14 31.51
C ASN A 239 -9.37 -3.58 31.66
N THR A 240 -9.08 -4.43 32.64
CA THR A 240 -7.75 -5.03 32.89
C THR A 240 -7.72 -6.55 32.73
N ASN A 241 -8.86 -7.17 32.43
CA ASN A 241 -8.99 -8.63 32.31
C ASN A 241 -8.42 -9.17 30.99
N VAL A 242 -8.55 -10.49 30.77
CA VAL A 242 -7.97 -11.20 29.61
C VAL A 242 -8.50 -10.74 28.25
N GLY A 243 -9.71 -10.17 28.18
CA GLY A 243 -10.32 -9.68 26.94
C GLY A 243 -10.04 -8.21 26.61
N CYS A 244 -9.24 -7.51 27.42
CA CYS A 244 -8.89 -6.12 27.12
C CYS A 244 -7.64 -6.03 26.23
N CYS A 245 -7.30 -4.81 25.81
CA CYS A 245 -6.10 -4.60 25.02
C CYS A 245 -4.82 -4.91 25.82
N PRO A 246 -3.90 -5.75 25.30
CA PRO A 246 -2.68 -6.14 26.02
C PRO A 246 -1.68 -5.01 26.31
N CYS A 247 -1.85 -3.86 25.65
CA CYS A 247 -1.07 -2.65 25.89
C CYS A 247 -1.66 -1.78 27.03
N SER A 248 -2.87 -2.08 27.50
CA SER A 248 -3.53 -1.29 28.53
C SER A 248 -2.81 -1.38 29.87
N THR A 249 -2.84 -0.28 30.63
CA THR A 249 -2.24 -0.18 31.95
C THR A 249 -2.87 -1.21 32.90
N GLY A 250 -2.06 -2.10 33.45
CA GLY A 250 -2.53 -3.13 34.38
C GLY A 250 -3.22 -4.32 33.72
N SER A 251 -3.21 -4.41 32.38
CA SER A 251 -3.75 -5.56 31.65
C SER A 251 -3.07 -6.87 32.05
N ILE A 252 -3.87 -7.92 32.21
CA ILE A 252 -3.39 -9.32 32.30
C ILE A 252 -3.57 -10.07 30.98
N ALA A 253 -4.07 -9.42 29.93
CA ALA A 253 -4.22 -10.02 28.62
C ALA A 253 -2.85 -10.43 28.06
N THR A 254 -2.81 -11.61 27.45
CA THR A 254 -1.59 -12.14 26.84
C THR A 254 -1.70 -12.11 25.33
N ARG A 255 -0.61 -12.46 24.64
CA ARG A 255 -0.59 -12.53 23.18
C ARG A 255 0.20 -13.78 22.78
N PRO A 256 -0.19 -14.45 21.68
CA PRO A 256 0.66 -15.49 21.10
C PRO A 256 2.06 -14.95 20.78
N SER A 257 3.08 -15.79 20.96
CA SER A 257 4.49 -15.38 20.79
C SER A 257 4.82 -14.91 19.37
N TYR A 258 4.13 -15.43 18.36
CA TYR A 258 4.29 -15.01 16.96
C TYR A 258 3.72 -13.61 16.67
N VAL A 259 2.79 -13.10 17.50
CA VAL A 259 2.30 -11.72 17.39
C VAL A 259 3.28 -10.75 18.03
N GLY A 260 3.84 -11.10 19.19
CA GLY A 260 4.84 -10.28 19.88
C GLY A 260 4.38 -8.83 20.11
N ASN A 261 5.04 -7.89 19.43
CA ASN A 261 4.74 -6.44 19.46
C ASN A 261 4.18 -5.93 18.13
N ASP A 262 3.90 -6.82 17.17
CA ASP A 262 3.41 -6.48 15.83
C ASP A 262 1.88 -6.38 15.84
N TYR A 263 1.35 -5.49 16.67
CA TYR A 263 -0.09 -5.26 16.80
C TYR A 263 -0.45 -3.83 17.19
N TYR A 264 -1.66 -3.42 16.80
CA TYR A 264 -2.40 -2.34 17.46
C TYR A 264 -3.64 -2.93 18.12
N CYS A 265 -4.08 -2.31 19.22
CA CYS A 265 -5.28 -2.70 19.92
C CYS A 265 -5.99 -1.46 20.44
N GLU A 266 -7.31 -1.42 20.32
CA GLU A 266 -8.14 -0.33 20.80
C GLU A 266 -9.54 -0.84 21.11
N SER A 267 -10.33 -0.13 21.92
CA SER A 267 -11.69 -0.50 22.27
C SER A 267 -12.62 0.71 22.08
N GLY A 268 -13.72 0.55 21.35
CA GLY A 268 -14.67 1.65 21.10
C GLY A 268 -15.72 1.84 22.19
N ALA A 269 -15.71 0.96 23.20
CA ALA A 269 -16.60 1.00 24.33
C ALA A 269 -15.83 1.19 25.65
N THR A 270 -16.54 1.68 26.66
CA THR A 270 -16.11 1.70 28.08
C THR A 270 -17.01 0.77 28.89
N SER A 271 -16.60 0.40 30.08
CA SER A 271 -17.42 -0.40 31.00
C SER A 271 -18.78 0.27 31.31
N SER A 272 -18.86 1.59 31.16
CA SER A 272 -20.07 2.36 31.40
C SER A 272 -21.11 2.32 30.26
N ASN A 273 -20.69 2.05 29.02
CA ASN A 273 -21.57 2.07 27.85
C ASN A 273 -21.65 0.74 27.10
N ILE A 274 -20.82 -0.26 27.45
CA ILE A 274 -20.82 -1.57 26.82
C ILE A 274 -22.19 -2.26 26.92
N ARG A 275 -22.66 -2.74 25.78
CA ARG A 275 -23.96 -3.38 25.56
C ARG A 275 -23.83 -4.43 24.46
N ALA A 276 -24.59 -5.51 24.61
CA ALA A 276 -24.76 -6.50 23.55
C ALA A 276 -25.41 -5.88 22.31
N ASN A 277 -25.10 -6.41 21.12
CA ASN A 277 -25.71 -6.05 19.84
C ASN A 277 -25.67 -4.53 19.52
N THR A 278 -24.66 -3.82 20.01
CA THR A 278 -24.53 -2.36 19.87
C THR A 278 -23.34 -2.03 18.98
N PHE A 279 -23.52 -1.08 18.07
CA PHE A 279 -22.48 -0.56 17.19
C PHE A 279 -21.89 0.73 17.76
N TYR A 280 -20.58 0.74 18.03
CA TYR A 280 -19.87 1.91 18.56
C TYR A 280 -19.26 2.69 17.41
N LEU A 281 -19.92 3.79 17.04
CA LEU A 281 -19.56 4.63 15.90
C LEU A 281 -18.71 5.84 16.29
N ASP A 282 -18.85 6.31 17.54
CA ASP A 282 -18.24 7.56 18.01
C ASP A 282 -16.74 7.42 18.23
N ASP A 283 -16.27 6.19 18.42
CA ASP A 283 -14.88 5.86 18.65
C ASP A 283 -14.39 4.89 17.58
N ILE A 284 -13.43 5.35 16.76
CA ILE A 284 -12.96 4.65 15.56
C ILE A 284 -11.71 3.86 15.92
N MET A 285 -11.70 2.57 15.58
CA MET A 285 -10.59 1.71 15.98
C MET A 285 -9.34 1.97 15.16
N TRP A 286 -8.22 1.98 15.88
CA TRP A 286 -6.85 2.05 15.41
C TRP A 286 -6.48 3.38 14.77
N ASP A 287 -7.16 4.47 15.17
CA ASP A 287 -6.86 5.82 14.70
C ASP A 287 -5.94 6.61 15.65
N GLY A 288 -5.65 6.04 16.82
CA GLY A 288 -4.74 6.61 17.82
C GLY A 288 -5.36 7.74 18.64
N GLN A 289 -6.68 7.88 18.63
CA GLN A 289 -7.43 8.90 19.33
C GLN A 289 -8.42 8.25 20.31
N GLN A 290 -9.02 9.04 21.20
CA GLN A 290 -9.99 8.57 22.21
C GLN A 290 -9.55 7.43 23.16
N CYS A 291 -8.28 7.01 23.14
CA CYS A 291 -7.73 6.02 24.06
C CYS A 291 -7.44 6.62 25.44
N ASP A 292 -8.48 6.81 26.23
CA ASP A 292 -8.39 7.41 27.56
C ASP A 292 -8.06 6.37 28.65
N TYR A 293 -7.59 6.87 29.79
CA TYR A 293 -7.41 6.11 31.03
C TYR A 293 -6.44 4.92 30.94
N LEU A 294 -6.93 3.66 30.91
CA LEU A 294 -6.05 2.49 30.91
C LEU A 294 -5.53 2.16 29.51
N GLU A 295 -6.29 2.46 28.47
CA GLU A 295 -5.93 2.15 27.08
C GLU A 295 -4.95 3.17 26.48
N SER A 296 -4.66 4.28 27.16
CA SER A 296 -3.76 5.33 26.65
C SER A 296 -2.40 4.85 26.12
N PRO A 297 -1.73 3.81 26.68
CA PRO A 297 -0.47 3.33 26.11
C PRO A 297 -0.65 2.68 24.73
N CYS A 298 -1.83 2.15 24.42
CA CYS A 298 -2.15 1.53 23.14
C CYS A 298 -2.10 2.50 21.95
N CYS A 299 -2.29 3.79 22.22
CA CYS A 299 -2.35 4.84 21.20
C CYS A 299 -1.12 5.75 21.22
N SER A 300 -0.07 5.34 21.93
CA SER A 300 1.17 6.09 22.07
C SER A 300 2.08 6.03 20.84
N SER A 301 1.84 5.10 19.91
CA SER A 301 2.70 4.93 18.74
C SER A 301 2.45 6.04 17.72
N SER A 302 3.52 6.78 17.38
CA SER A 302 3.46 7.87 16.40
C SER A 302 3.17 7.43 14.97
N THR A 303 3.18 6.12 14.71
CA THR A 303 2.94 5.58 13.37
C THR A 303 1.47 5.19 13.14
N ILE A 304 0.64 5.09 14.18
CA ILE A 304 -0.79 4.74 14.05
C ILE A 304 -1.47 5.75 13.10
N PRO A 305 -2.30 5.29 12.14
CA PRO A 305 -2.82 3.92 11.93
C PRO A 305 -1.90 2.97 11.15
N TRP A 306 -0.73 3.46 10.74
CA TRP A 306 0.20 2.76 9.85
C TRP A 306 1.19 1.87 10.60
N PHE A 307 1.29 0.62 10.16
CA PHE A 307 2.39 -0.26 10.55
C PHE A 307 3.45 -0.33 9.45
N THR A 308 4.67 -0.70 9.83
CA THR A 308 5.70 -1.15 8.89
C THR A 308 6.41 -2.35 9.47
N LYS A 309 6.45 -3.45 8.71
CA LYS A 309 7.04 -4.72 9.09
C LYS A 309 8.12 -5.12 8.08
N THR A 310 9.31 -5.45 8.58
CA THR A 310 10.35 -6.13 7.78
C THR A 310 10.27 -7.62 8.06
N LEU A 311 10.14 -8.41 6.99
CA LEU A 311 10.12 -9.86 7.04
C LEU A 311 11.55 -10.42 7.14
N PRO A 312 11.75 -11.59 7.78
CA PRO A 312 13.08 -12.17 7.96
C PRO A 312 13.73 -12.63 6.65
N GLN A 313 12.94 -12.85 5.60
CA GLN A 313 13.40 -13.26 4.27
C GLN A 313 12.50 -12.68 3.19
N SER A 314 13.03 -12.61 1.96
CA SER A 314 12.24 -12.23 0.79
C SER A 314 11.23 -13.33 0.46
N VAL A 315 9.98 -12.94 0.19
CA VAL A 315 8.89 -13.84 -0.18
C VAL A 315 8.15 -13.34 -1.40
N THR A 316 7.32 -14.20 -1.99
CA THR A 316 6.42 -13.87 -3.13
C THR A 316 4.96 -14.20 -2.81
N ASP A 317 4.70 -14.56 -1.54
CA ASP A 317 3.38 -14.97 -1.09
C ASP A 317 2.37 -13.83 -1.26
N ASP A 318 1.13 -14.17 -1.58
CA ASP A 318 0.05 -13.20 -1.47
C ASP A 318 -0.19 -12.84 0.01
N ILE A 319 -0.65 -11.61 0.26
CA ILE A 319 -1.01 -11.19 1.62
C ILE A 319 -2.47 -11.55 1.87
N GLU A 320 -2.70 -12.27 2.97
CA GLU A 320 -4.01 -12.63 3.47
C GLU A 320 -4.44 -11.61 4.54
N LEU A 321 -5.64 -11.06 4.38
CA LEU A 321 -6.34 -10.30 5.41
C LEU A 321 -7.47 -11.17 5.95
N ARG A 322 -7.43 -11.45 7.25
CA ARG A 322 -8.44 -12.27 7.94
C ARG A 322 -9.18 -11.41 8.94
N MET A 323 -10.50 -11.44 8.88
CA MET A 323 -11.39 -10.86 9.87
C MET A 323 -11.85 -11.99 10.79
N CYS A 324 -11.43 -11.93 12.04
CA CYS A 324 -11.60 -13.00 13.01
C CYS A 324 -12.43 -12.52 14.19
N SER A 325 -13.20 -13.42 14.78
CA SER A 325 -13.82 -13.20 16.10
C SER A 325 -13.96 -14.53 16.83
N SER A 326 -13.80 -14.48 18.14
CA SER A 326 -13.88 -15.59 19.09
C SER A 326 -15.34 -16.03 19.30
N GLU A 327 -16.29 -15.16 19.02
CA GLU A 327 -17.73 -15.38 19.02
C GLU A 327 -18.39 -15.01 17.68
N GLY A 328 -19.68 -15.32 17.57
CA GLY A 328 -20.49 -15.08 16.37
C GLY A 328 -21.19 -13.73 16.41
N TYR A 329 -21.59 -13.24 15.24
CA TYR A 329 -22.61 -12.19 15.21
C TYR A 329 -23.94 -12.76 15.76
N PRO A 330 -24.69 -12.03 16.60
CA PRO A 330 -24.53 -10.60 16.93
C PRO A 330 -23.77 -10.29 18.23
N ASP A 331 -23.14 -11.28 18.86
CA ASP A 331 -22.46 -11.07 20.14
C ASP A 331 -21.25 -10.15 19.99
N GLU A 332 -20.48 -10.34 18.92
CA GLU A 332 -19.37 -9.46 18.54
C GLU A 332 -19.14 -9.38 17.03
N ALA A 333 -18.58 -8.26 16.57
CA ALA A 333 -18.02 -8.10 15.23
C ALA A 333 -17.02 -6.94 15.18
N THR A 334 -16.14 -6.97 14.17
CA THR A 334 -15.16 -5.91 13.91
C THR A 334 -15.25 -5.45 12.45
N PRO A 335 -16.33 -4.77 12.05
CA PRO A 335 -16.48 -4.33 10.68
C PRO A 335 -15.49 -3.20 10.34
N ILE A 336 -15.05 -3.14 9.07
CA ILE A 336 -14.06 -2.19 8.57
C ILE A 336 -14.54 -1.41 7.36
N ASP A 337 -14.02 -0.19 7.17
CA ASP A 337 -14.23 0.58 5.94
C ASP A 337 -12.94 0.93 5.20
N ILE A 338 -11.77 0.91 5.85
CA ILE A 338 -10.47 1.18 5.20
C ILE A 338 -9.50 0.04 5.46
N ILE A 339 -8.87 -0.44 4.39
CA ILE A 339 -7.61 -1.19 4.42
C ILE A 339 -6.74 -0.69 3.29
N GLU A 340 -5.47 -0.40 3.60
CA GLU A 340 -4.44 -0.27 2.58
C GLU A 340 -3.24 -1.14 2.95
N ILE A 341 -2.71 -1.88 1.96
CA ILE A 341 -1.52 -2.71 2.14
C ILE A 341 -0.57 -2.49 0.98
N TYR A 342 0.69 -2.26 1.33
CA TYR A 342 1.80 -2.01 0.43
C TYR A 342 2.94 -3.00 0.69
N ILE A 343 3.64 -3.36 -0.38
CA ILE A 343 4.85 -4.17 -0.31
C ILE A 343 6.04 -3.46 -0.97
N ARG A 344 7.24 -3.80 -0.52
CA ARG A 344 8.50 -3.31 -1.08
C ARG A 344 9.64 -4.32 -1.01
#